data_AF-A0A369KAC6-F1
#
_entry.id   AF-A0A369KAC6-F1
#
_cell.length_a   1.000
_cell.length_b   1.000
_cell.length_c   1.000
_cell.angle_alpha   90.00
_cell.angle_beta   90.00
_cell.angle_gamma   90.00
#
_symmetry.space_group_name_H-M   'P 1'
#
loop_
_entity.id
_entity.type
_entity.pdbx_description
1 polymer ?
#
loop_
_entity_poly.entity_id
_entity_poly.type
_entity_poly.pdbx_seq_one_letter_code
_entity_poly.pdbx_strand_id
1 'polypeptide(L)'
;MHPAWLIAEIQWQIFKHFSLPMQPWQSWYHPSEKDERRARRRTLVSLARTCTALSEDALELLWDSMYSLIPLLRLIPVFHEDAKNPSLTVSELTPTCLERYTSYSRRVHYFFLRPPDAHLEECEYMAITAVLSSNEPYLLPNLRMLHIDTGGIGSFEVLPYLSSPSTQIWLTLTSEDDLED
;
A
#
# COMPACT_ATOMS: atom_id res chain seq x y z
N MET A 1 3.84 16.01 27.53
CA MET A 1 2.79 15.92 26.48
C MET A 1 1.62 16.76 26.93
N HIS A 2 1.10 17.66 26.09
CA HIS A 2 -0.06 18.49 26.44
C HIS A 2 -1.35 17.64 26.44
N PRO A 3 -2.29 17.82 27.39
CA PRO A 3 -3.51 17.00 27.50
C PRO A 3 -4.40 17.00 26.24
N ALA A 4 -4.32 18.08 25.45
CA ALA A 4 -5.04 18.20 24.18
C ALA A 4 -4.71 17.08 23.18
N TRP A 5 -3.52 16.47 23.26
CA TRP A 5 -3.13 15.36 22.38
C TRP A 5 -3.82 14.03 22.70
N LEU A 6 -4.53 13.94 23.83
CA LEU A 6 -5.31 12.75 24.21
C LEU A 6 -6.79 12.86 23.77
N ILE A 7 -7.17 13.98 23.17
CA ILE A 7 -8.54 14.21 22.71
C ILE A 7 -8.65 13.65 21.29
N ALA A 8 -9.38 12.54 21.15
CA ALA A 8 -9.58 11.85 19.87
C ALA A 8 -10.09 12.78 18.76
N GLU A 9 -10.97 13.73 19.09
CA GLU A 9 -11.45 14.73 18.13
C GLU A 9 -10.32 15.61 17.59
N ILE A 10 -9.39 16.05 18.45
CA ILE A 10 -8.25 16.88 18.01
C ILE A 10 -7.32 16.08 17.12
N GLN A 11 -7.05 14.82 17.48
CA GLN A 11 -6.27 13.92 16.63
C GLN A 11 -6.95 13.75 15.27
N TRP A 12 -8.25 13.44 15.24
CA TRP A 12 -9.02 13.32 14.00
C TRP A 12 -8.96 14.58 13.14
N GLN A 13 -9.13 15.77 13.74
CA GLN A 13 -9.06 17.05 13.04
C GLN A 13 -7.68 17.32 12.44
N ILE A 14 -6.60 16.89 13.08
CA ILE A 14 -5.25 17.00 12.53
C ILE A 14 -5.09 16.01 11.38
N PHE A 15 -5.47 14.75 11.62
CA PHE A 15 -5.24 13.64 10.71
C PHE A 15 -6.11 13.69 9.44
N LYS A 16 -7.33 14.24 9.50
CA LYS A 16 -8.17 14.43 8.30
C LYS A 16 -7.52 15.31 7.22
N HIS A 17 -6.58 16.19 7.58
CA HIS A 17 -5.85 17.02 6.60
C HIS A 17 -4.75 16.24 5.89
N PHE A 18 -4.28 15.15 6.50
CA PHE A 18 -3.28 14.25 5.95
C PHE A 18 -3.89 12.98 5.36
N SER A 19 -5.18 12.74 5.63
CA SER A 19 -6.00 11.82 4.86
C SER A 19 -5.71 12.04 3.39
N LEU A 20 -5.42 10.93 2.73
CA LEU A 20 -5.34 10.85 1.29
C LEU A 20 -6.72 10.36 0.89
N PRO A 21 -7.77 11.23 0.80
CA PRO A 21 -9.10 10.77 0.41
C PRO A 21 -8.97 10.23 -1.00
N MET A 22 -8.90 8.92 -1.10
CA MET A 22 -8.72 8.23 -2.35
C MET A 22 -10.11 7.95 -2.89
N GLN A 23 -10.66 8.94 -3.59
CA GLN A 23 -11.94 8.77 -4.26
C GLN A 23 -11.68 7.97 -5.55
N PRO A 24 -12.45 6.92 -5.84
CA PRO A 24 -12.24 6.04 -7.01
C PRO A 24 -12.20 6.74 -8.37
N TRP A 25 -12.70 7.98 -8.43
CA TRP A 25 -12.92 8.76 -9.65
C TRP A 25 -12.03 10.00 -9.78
N GLN A 26 -11.09 10.25 -8.86
CA GLN A 26 -10.16 11.38 -9.03
C GLN A 26 -9.13 11.06 -10.11
N SER A 27 -9.05 11.90 -11.15
CA SER A 27 -8.06 11.78 -12.21
C SER A 27 -6.65 11.91 -11.63
N TRP A 28 -5.87 10.84 -11.77
CA TRP A 28 -4.56 10.67 -11.12
C TRP A 28 -3.43 11.45 -11.79
N TYR A 29 -3.74 12.26 -12.80
CA TYR A 29 -2.77 12.88 -13.70
C TYR A 29 -2.50 14.36 -13.43
N HIS A 30 -2.95 14.93 -12.31
CA HIS A 30 -2.54 16.30 -12.00
C HIS A 30 -1.15 16.31 -11.30
N PRO A 31 -0.09 16.86 -11.91
CA PRO A 31 1.27 16.81 -11.34
C PRO A 31 1.36 17.43 -9.94
N SER A 32 0.55 18.47 -9.67
CA SER A 32 0.49 19.10 -8.34
C SER A 32 -0.03 18.16 -7.24
N GLU A 33 -0.91 17.21 -7.58
CA GLU A 33 -1.44 16.25 -6.59
C GLU A 33 -0.38 15.22 -6.18
N LYS A 34 0.54 14.86 -7.08
CA LYS A 34 1.64 13.93 -6.79
C LYS A 34 2.57 14.48 -5.72
N ASP A 35 2.94 15.76 -5.84
CA ASP A 35 3.85 16.42 -4.90
C ASP A 35 3.18 16.66 -3.55
N GLU A 36 1.89 17.05 -3.54
CA GLU A 36 1.12 17.14 -2.31
C GLU A 36 1.01 15.81 -1.58
N ARG A 37 0.74 14.71 -2.30
CA ARG A 37 0.67 13.37 -1.70
C ARG A 37 2.02 12.96 -1.09
N ARG A 38 3.13 13.23 -1.79
CA ARG A 38 4.48 13.00 -1.26
C ARG A 38 4.73 13.83 0.00
N ALA A 39 4.33 15.10 0.01
CA ALA A 39 4.46 15.96 1.18
C ALA A 39 3.63 15.44 2.37
N ARG A 40 2.35 15.09 2.15
CA ARG A 40 1.47 14.51 3.18
C ARG A 40 2.05 13.21 3.76
N ARG A 41 2.54 12.29 2.91
CA ARG A 41 3.19 11.05 3.37
C ARG A 41 4.44 11.32 4.21
N ARG A 42 5.29 12.28 3.81
CA ARG A 42 6.47 12.68 4.61
C ARG A 42 6.06 13.24 5.98
N THR A 43 4.98 14.01 6.03
CA THR A 43 4.42 14.51 7.29
C THR A 43 3.89 13.38 8.16
N LEU A 44 3.14 12.42 7.59
CA LEU A 44 2.67 11.23 8.33
C LEU A 44 3.83 10.40 8.90
N VAL A 45 4.88 10.17 8.11
CA VAL A 45 6.11 9.50 8.60
C VAL A 45 6.75 10.28 9.75
N SER A 46 6.77 11.61 9.65
CA SER A 46 7.32 12.47 10.70
C SER A 46 6.48 12.36 11.97
N LEU A 47 5.15 12.50 11.85
CA LEU A 47 4.19 12.37 12.95
C LEU A 47 4.32 11.01 13.64
N ALA A 48 4.41 9.94 12.85
CA ALA A 48 4.56 8.58 13.37
C ALA A 48 5.80 8.41 14.27
N ARG A 49 6.86 9.17 13.99
CA ARG A 49 8.13 9.13 14.73
C ARG A 49 8.21 10.12 15.89
N THR A 50 7.26 11.05 16.03
CA THR A 50 7.33 12.09 17.07
C THR A 50 6.96 11.59 18.46
N CYS A 51 5.82 10.91 18.61
CA CYS A 51 5.36 10.37 19.88
C CYS A 51 4.40 9.19 19.68
N THR A 52 4.28 8.35 20.71
CA THR A 52 3.43 7.16 20.68
C THR A 52 1.95 7.47 20.48
N ALA A 53 1.48 8.63 20.97
CA ALA A 53 0.09 9.05 20.83
C ALA A 53 -0.30 9.43 19.39
N LEU A 54 0.66 9.83 18.55
CA LEU A 54 0.44 10.12 17.14
C LEU A 54 0.88 8.97 16.24
N SER A 55 1.66 8.04 16.78
CA SER A 55 2.23 6.92 16.03
C SER A 55 1.17 6.07 15.36
N GLU A 56 0.17 5.64 16.12
CA GLU A 56 -0.80 4.65 15.63
C GLU A 56 -1.67 5.23 14.51
N ASP A 57 -2.26 6.41 14.74
CA ASP A 57 -3.11 7.10 13.77
C ASP A 57 -2.33 7.51 12.50
N ALA A 58 -1.08 7.97 12.67
CA ALA A 58 -0.25 8.36 11.54
C ALA A 58 0.15 7.16 10.68
N LEU A 59 0.46 6.02 11.31
CA LEU A 59 0.74 4.78 10.60
C LEU A 59 -0.52 4.25 9.90
N GLU A 60 -1.67 4.29 10.56
CA GLU A 60 -2.95 3.90 9.95
C GLU A 60 -3.17 4.66 8.63
N LEU A 61 -3.06 5.98 8.65
CA LEU A 61 -3.21 6.80 7.44
C LEU A 61 -2.09 6.62 6.40
N LEU A 62 -0.87 6.33 6.84
CA LEU A 62 0.27 6.14 5.93
C LEU A 62 0.12 4.87 5.09
N TRP A 63 -0.44 3.82 5.69
CA TRP A 63 -0.62 2.50 5.11
C TRP A 63 -2.04 2.28 4.55
N ASP A 64 -3.02 3.12 4.90
CA ASP A 64 -4.42 3.02 4.43
C ASP A 64 -4.53 2.87 2.92
N SER A 65 -3.71 3.63 2.18
CA SER A 65 -3.62 3.57 0.73
C SER A 65 -2.19 3.31 0.22
N MET A 66 -2.08 2.37 -0.73
CA MET A 66 -0.82 1.97 -1.34
C MET A 66 -0.94 1.82 -2.86
N TYR A 67 0.17 2.14 -3.53
CA TYR A 67 0.31 2.06 -4.99
C TYR A 67 1.25 0.93 -5.41
N SER A 68 1.90 0.30 -4.44
CA SER A 68 2.93 -0.70 -4.67
C SER A 68 3.07 -1.57 -3.46
N LEU A 69 3.32 -2.86 -3.64
CA LEU A 69 3.65 -3.77 -2.53
C LEU A 69 5.09 -3.59 -2.03
N ILE A 70 5.98 -2.96 -2.81
CA ILE A 70 7.41 -2.81 -2.48
C ILE A 70 7.65 -2.26 -1.06
N PRO A 71 6.94 -1.23 -0.56
CA PRO A 71 7.12 -0.75 0.81
C PRO A 71 6.79 -1.79 1.88
N LEU A 72 5.81 -2.66 1.66
CA LEU A 72 5.51 -3.78 2.56
C LEU A 72 6.59 -4.86 2.47
N LEU A 73 7.04 -5.18 1.26
CA LEU A 73 8.07 -6.20 1.04
C LEU A 73 9.42 -5.78 1.61
N ARG A 74 9.77 -4.50 1.59
CA ARG A 74 10.97 -3.95 2.26
C ARG A 74 10.98 -4.16 3.78
N LEU A 75 9.84 -4.48 4.41
CA LEU A 75 9.80 -4.88 5.83
C LEU A 75 10.36 -6.28 6.05
N ILE A 76 10.45 -7.08 4.99
CA ILE A 76 11.06 -8.39 4.96
C ILE A 76 12.54 -8.18 4.62
N PRO A 77 13.47 -8.43 5.56
CA PRO A 77 14.90 -8.09 5.41
C PRO A 77 15.60 -8.83 4.28
N VAL A 78 14.95 -9.87 3.73
CA VAL A 78 15.46 -10.73 2.66
C VAL A 78 14.90 -10.38 1.27
N PHE A 79 14.16 -9.27 1.19
CA PHE A 79 13.70 -8.73 -0.07
C PHE A 79 14.84 -7.94 -0.73
N HIS A 80 15.35 -8.46 -1.85
CA HIS A 80 16.35 -7.77 -2.66
C HIS A 80 15.63 -7.07 -3.80
N GLU A 81 15.53 -5.74 -3.71
CA GLU A 81 15.06 -4.90 -4.81
C GLU A 81 16.19 -4.76 -5.85
N ASP A 82 16.39 -5.80 -6.67
CA ASP A 82 17.23 -5.68 -7.87
C ASP A 82 16.39 -5.06 -8.98
N ALA A 83 16.93 -4.05 -9.67
CA ALA A 83 16.25 -3.31 -10.73
C ALA A 83 15.87 -4.19 -11.94
N LYS A 84 16.39 -5.43 -12.00
CA LYS A 84 16.07 -6.40 -13.05
C LYS A 84 15.21 -7.58 -12.59
N ASN A 85 15.27 -7.99 -11.32
CA ASN A 85 14.57 -9.18 -10.79
C ASN A 85 14.51 -9.12 -9.24
N PRO A 86 13.43 -8.61 -8.63
CA PRO A 86 13.30 -8.55 -7.18
C PRO A 86 13.06 -9.92 -6.55
N SER A 87 14.14 -10.56 -6.10
CA SER A 87 14.06 -11.89 -5.47
C SER A 87 13.82 -11.83 -3.95
N LEU A 88 13.01 -12.77 -3.47
CA LEU A 88 12.80 -13.04 -2.04
C LEU A 88 13.53 -14.33 -1.66
N THR A 89 14.53 -14.27 -0.77
CA THR A 89 15.17 -15.50 -0.29
C THR A 89 14.39 -16.05 0.91
N VAL A 90 13.63 -17.11 0.68
CA VAL A 90 12.72 -17.72 1.68
C VAL A 90 13.46 -18.23 2.92
N SER A 91 14.74 -18.55 2.81
CA SER A 91 15.53 -19.22 3.87
C SER A 91 15.81 -18.36 5.11
N GLU A 92 15.52 -17.06 5.11
CA GLU A 92 15.88 -16.13 6.20
C GLU A 92 14.67 -15.42 6.86
N LEU A 93 13.46 -15.91 6.62
CA LEU A 93 12.25 -15.32 7.17
C LEU A 93 12.12 -15.61 8.66
N THR A 94 12.34 -14.58 9.48
CA THR A 94 12.09 -14.67 10.93
C THR A 94 10.62 -14.40 11.25
N PRO A 95 10.05 -15.02 12.31
CA PRO A 95 8.68 -14.76 12.75
C PRO A 95 8.40 -13.26 13.00
N THR A 96 9.37 -12.53 13.54
CA THR A 96 9.28 -11.09 13.80
C THR A 96 9.06 -10.27 12.53
N CYS A 97 9.65 -10.67 11.41
CA CYS A 97 9.45 -9.99 10.12
C CYS A 97 8.04 -10.24 9.58
N LEU A 98 7.54 -11.46 9.73
CA LEU A 98 6.18 -11.83 9.35
C LEU A 98 5.13 -11.11 10.19
N GLU A 99 5.36 -10.98 11.50
CA GLU A 99 4.48 -10.21 12.40
C GLU A 99 4.42 -8.73 11.99
N ARG A 100 5.56 -8.12 11.67
CA ARG A 100 5.59 -6.73 11.16
C ARG A 100 4.85 -6.61 9.83
N TYR A 101 5.15 -7.47 8.87
CA TYR A 101 4.45 -7.49 7.58
C TYR A 101 2.94 -7.56 7.80
N THR A 102 2.49 -8.51 8.60
CA THR A 102 1.06 -8.74 8.89
C THR A 102 0.42 -7.54 9.59
N SER A 103 1.13 -6.89 10.52
CA SER A 103 0.65 -5.70 11.21
C SER A 103 0.41 -4.52 10.27
N TYR A 104 1.27 -4.35 9.25
CA TYR A 104 1.13 -3.25 8.29
C TYR A 104 0.18 -3.61 7.14
N SER A 105 0.19 -4.85 6.65
CA SER A 105 -0.67 -5.27 5.54
C SER A 105 -2.16 -5.18 5.89
N ARG A 106 -2.53 -5.42 7.15
CA ARG A 106 -3.90 -5.24 7.67
C ARG A 106 -4.38 -3.79 7.71
N ARG A 107 -3.47 -2.81 7.63
CA ARG A 107 -3.85 -1.39 7.58
C ARG A 107 -4.18 -0.93 6.17
N VAL A 108 -3.85 -1.75 5.15
CA VAL A 108 -4.10 -1.41 3.76
C VAL A 108 -5.55 -1.70 3.42
N HIS A 109 -6.32 -0.65 3.18
CA HIS A 109 -7.73 -0.74 2.76
C HIS A 109 -7.91 -0.42 1.28
N TYR A 110 -7.00 0.36 0.69
CA TYR A 110 -7.06 0.79 -0.71
C TYR A 110 -5.74 0.46 -1.41
N PHE A 111 -5.80 -0.32 -2.49
CA PHE A 111 -4.63 -0.70 -3.26
C PHE A 111 -4.83 -0.37 -4.74
N PHE A 112 -3.79 0.18 -5.36
CA PHE A 112 -3.79 0.63 -6.74
C PHE A 112 -2.78 -0.21 -7.51
N LEU A 113 -3.30 -1.13 -8.31
CA LEU A 113 -2.52 -1.95 -9.21
C LEU A 113 -2.38 -1.18 -10.53
N ARG A 114 -1.19 -0.67 -10.81
CA ARG A 114 -0.85 -0.02 -12.08
C ARG A 114 0.17 -0.88 -12.85
N PRO A 115 -0.04 -1.14 -14.16
CA PRO A 115 0.91 -1.73 -15.09
C PRO A 115 2.05 -0.74 -15.40
N PRO A 116 3.30 -1.14 -15.16
CA PRO A 116 3.66 -2.01 -14.07
C PRO A 116 4.43 -1.18 -13.05
N ASP A 117 4.12 -1.39 -11.77
CA ASP A 117 5.21 -1.62 -10.83
C ASP A 117 6.08 -2.74 -11.42
N ALA A 118 6.99 -2.37 -12.32
CA ALA A 118 7.69 -3.16 -13.33
C ALA A 118 8.70 -4.17 -12.80
N HIS A 119 8.53 -4.55 -11.54
CA HIS A 119 9.54 -5.26 -10.80
C HIS A 119 8.99 -6.63 -10.40
N LEU A 120 7.71 -6.76 -10.01
CA LEU A 120 7.19 -8.04 -9.54
C LEU A 120 6.46 -8.84 -10.63
N GLU A 121 7.05 -9.95 -11.08
CA GLU A 121 6.42 -10.95 -11.94
C GLU A 121 5.40 -11.81 -11.17
N GLU A 122 4.47 -12.46 -11.89
CA GLU A 122 3.47 -13.37 -11.29
C GLU A 122 4.12 -14.43 -10.39
N CYS A 123 5.27 -14.97 -10.82
CA CYS A 123 6.00 -15.98 -10.06
C CYS A 123 6.50 -15.44 -8.70
N GLU A 124 6.78 -14.14 -8.59
CA GLU A 124 7.21 -13.49 -7.35
C GLU A 124 6.00 -13.27 -6.43
N TYR A 125 4.84 -12.87 -6.97
CA TYR A 125 3.58 -12.84 -6.19
C TYR A 125 3.22 -14.21 -5.64
N MET A 126 3.38 -15.27 -6.45
CA MET A 126 3.19 -16.65 -6.03
C MET A 126 4.15 -17.04 -4.91
N ALA A 127 5.45 -16.77 -5.08
CA ALA A 127 6.46 -17.11 -4.08
C ALA A 127 6.22 -16.37 -2.76
N ILE A 128 5.94 -15.07 -2.83
CA ILE A 128 5.62 -14.23 -1.68
C ILE A 128 4.35 -14.73 -1.00
N THR A 129 3.30 -15.04 -1.76
CA THR A 129 2.06 -15.56 -1.19
C THR A 129 2.29 -16.91 -0.55
N ALA A 130 2.94 -17.86 -1.21
CA ALA A 130 3.22 -19.19 -0.66
C ALA A 130 3.98 -19.11 0.68
N VAL A 131 4.92 -18.18 0.78
CA VAL A 131 5.66 -17.87 2.01
C VAL A 131 4.75 -17.31 3.11
N LEU A 132 3.90 -16.35 2.77
CA LEU A 132 3.06 -15.63 3.73
C LEU A 132 1.77 -16.41 4.09
N SER A 133 1.38 -17.38 3.25
CA SER A 133 0.17 -18.22 3.36
C SER A 133 0.10 -19.05 4.62
N SER A 134 1.23 -19.21 5.33
CA SER A 134 1.25 -19.94 6.61
C SER A 134 0.37 -19.27 7.68
N ASN A 135 0.10 -17.96 7.56
CA ASN A 135 -0.71 -17.19 8.52
C ASN A 135 -1.93 -16.48 7.92
N GLU A 136 -1.92 -16.10 6.64
CA GLU A 136 -3.03 -15.39 5.98
C GLU A 136 -3.11 -15.78 4.49
N PRO A 137 -4.30 -16.10 3.95
CA PRO A 137 -4.44 -16.52 2.54
C PRO A 137 -4.27 -15.37 1.53
N TYR A 138 -4.29 -14.12 1.99
CA TYR A 138 -4.22 -12.93 1.13
C TYR A 138 -3.09 -12.01 1.58
N LEU A 139 -2.41 -11.38 0.62
CA LEU A 139 -1.34 -10.42 0.89
C LEU A 139 -1.84 -9.16 1.62
N LEU A 140 -3.07 -8.74 1.32
CA LEU A 140 -3.73 -7.55 1.89
C LEU A 140 -5.10 -7.97 2.49
N PRO A 141 -5.14 -8.50 3.71
CA PRO A 141 -6.32 -9.17 4.26
C PRO A 141 -7.52 -8.24 4.48
N ASN A 142 -7.28 -6.95 4.74
CA ASN A 142 -8.33 -5.95 5.00
C ASN A 142 -8.63 -5.07 3.78
N LEU A 143 -8.21 -5.50 2.59
CA LEU A 143 -8.39 -4.73 1.36
C LEU A 143 -9.88 -4.55 1.06
N ARG A 144 -10.33 -3.29 1.10
CA ARG A 144 -11.72 -2.90 0.80
C ARG A 144 -11.90 -2.55 -0.66
N MET A 145 -10.88 -1.95 -1.26
CA MET A 145 -10.92 -1.46 -2.62
C MET A 145 -9.63 -1.76 -3.37
N LEU A 146 -9.77 -2.39 -4.53
CA LEU A 146 -8.69 -2.61 -5.47
C LEU A 146 -9.00 -1.82 -6.74
N HIS A 147 -8.16 -0.84 -7.05
CA HIS A 147 -8.22 -0.12 -8.30
C HIS A 147 -7.19 -0.69 -9.27
N ILE A 148 -7.62 -1.12 -10.44
CA ILE A 148 -6.76 -1.64 -11.49
C ILE A 148 -6.82 -0.67 -12.66
N ASP A 149 -5.69 -0.03 -12.89
CA ASP A 149 -5.44 0.73 -14.10
C ASP A 149 -5.04 -0.30 -15.16
N THR A 150 -5.83 -0.53 -16.20
CA THR A 150 -5.56 -1.68 -17.09
C THR A 150 -4.56 -1.37 -18.19
N GLY A 151 -4.22 -0.10 -18.43
CA GLY A 151 -3.18 0.33 -19.39
C GLY A 151 -3.22 -0.35 -20.77
N GLY A 152 -4.35 -0.94 -21.17
CA GLY A 152 -4.48 -1.78 -22.37
C GLY A 152 -3.90 -3.20 -22.30
N ILE A 153 -3.18 -3.62 -21.26
CA ILE A 153 -2.52 -4.94 -21.18
C ILE A 153 -2.89 -5.63 -19.86
N GLY A 154 -3.86 -6.53 -19.93
CA GLY A 154 -4.38 -7.24 -18.77
C GLY A 154 -3.61 -8.52 -18.47
N SER A 155 -2.80 -8.52 -17.41
CA SER A 155 -2.63 -9.73 -16.60
C SER A 155 -3.31 -9.52 -15.25
N PHE A 156 -4.46 -10.16 -15.07
CA PHE A 156 -5.22 -10.21 -13.81
C PHE A 156 -4.77 -11.38 -12.92
N GLU A 157 -3.66 -12.01 -13.26
CA GLU A 157 -3.15 -13.24 -12.66
C GLU A 157 -2.75 -13.04 -11.18
N VAL A 158 -2.46 -11.79 -10.78
CA VAL A 158 -2.12 -11.46 -9.39
C VAL A 158 -3.33 -11.29 -8.46
N LEU A 159 -4.55 -11.19 -9.01
CA LEU A 159 -5.77 -10.95 -8.22
C LEU A 159 -6.05 -11.98 -7.12
N PRO A 160 -5.89 -13.29 -7.35
CA PRO A 160 -6.17 -14.29 -6.32
C PRO A 160 -5.28 -14.14 -5.07
N TYR A 161 -4.11 -13.51 -5.22
CA TYR A 161 -3.16 -13.30 -4.13
C TYR A 161 -3.42 -12.01 -3.33
N LEU A 162 -3.96 -10.99 -3.98
CA LEU A 162 -4.10 -9.66 -3.39
C LEU A 162 -5.35 -9.50 -2.54
N SER A 163 -6.48 -10.07 -2.97
CA SER A 163 -7.80 -9.70 -2.46
C SER A 163 -8.63 -10.86 -1.95
N SER A 164 -9.32 -10.61 -0.84
CA SER A 164 -10.45 -11.42 -0.37
C SER A 164 -11.64 -11.34 -1.35
N PRO A 165 -12.53 -12.34 -1.40
CA PRO A 165 -13.79 -12.29 -2.13
C PRO A 165 -14.69 -11.07 -1.79
N SER A 166 -14.47 -10.43 -0.65
CA SER A 166 -15.22 -9.25 -0.21
C SER A 166 -14.66 -7.90 -0.71
N THR A 167 -13.53 -7.89 -1.42
CA THR A 167 -12.90 -6.67 -1.92
C THR A 167 -13.69 -6.10 -3.11
N GLN A 168 -13.95 -4.78 -3.08
CA GLN A 168 -14.55 -4.07 -4.21
C GLN A 168 -13.49 -3.80 -5.28
N ILE A 169 -13.70 -4.30 -6.49
CA ILE A 169 -12.76 -4.10 -7.61
C ILE A 169 -13.28 -2.99 -8.52
N TRP A 170 -12.42 -2.03 -8.81
CA TRP A 170 -12.65 -0.92 -9.72
C TRP A 170 -11.68 -1.02 -10.88
N LEU A 171 -12.20 -1.00 -12.11
CA LEU A 171 -11.39 -1.07 -13.33
C LEU A 171 -11.47 0.28 -14.04
N THR A 172 -10.31 0.84 -14.38
CA THR A 172 -10.24 1.99 -15.29
C THR A 172 -9.49 1.61 -16.55
N LEU A 173 -10.01 2.07 -17.68
CA LEU A 173 -9.39 2.00 -19.00
C LEU A 173 -8.80 3.39 -19.24
N THR A 174 -7.50 3.55 -19.02
CA THR A 174 -6.80 4.76 -19.48
C THR A 174 -6.63 4.67 -20.99
N SER A 175 -7.25 5.61 -21.71
CA SER A 175 -7.00 5.83 -23.13
C SER A 175 -5.55 6.28 -23.31
N GLU A 176 -4.84 5.81 -24.35
CA GLU A 176 -3.48 6.26 -24.68
C GLU A 176 -3.41 7.79 -24.95
N ASP A 177 -4.54 8.44 -25.21
CA ASP A 177 -4.63 9.87 -25.50
C ASP A 177 -4.38 10.79 -24.26
N ASP A 178 -4.37 10.26 -23.03
CA ASP A 178 -4.17 11.06 -21.80
C ASP A 178 -2.69 11.15 -21.35
N LEU A 179 -1.74 10.63 -22.15
CA LEU A 179 -0.30 10.58 -21.81
C LEU A 179 0.59 11.61 -22.53
N GLU A 180 0.02 12.46 -23.39
CA GLU A 180 0.73 13.57 -24.02
C GLU A 180 0.32 14.91 -23.40
N ASP A 181 1.04 15.36 -22.36
CA ASP A 181 1.29 16.78 -22.04
C ASP A 181 2.42 16.95 -20.99
#